data_AF-X1D7W8-F1
#
_entry.id   AF-X1D7W8-F1
#
_cell.length_a   1.000
_cell.length_b   1.000
_cell.length_c   1.000
_cell.angle_alpha   90.00
_cell.angle_beta   90.00
_cell.angle_gamma   90.00
#
_symmetry.space_group_name_H-M   'P 1'
#
loop_
_entity.id
_entity.type
_entity.pdbx_description
1 polymer ?
#
loop_
_entity_poly.entity_id
_entity_poly.type
_entity_poly.pdbx_seq_one_letter_code
_entity_poly.pdbx_strand_id
1 'polypeptide(L)'
;SIKSMIGHLMAAAGAVEFASTVMSVHTGILPPTINYEEQDPECPLDYITNGAETINLNTAISNSFGFGGGNACLVVKKYKR
;
A
#
# COMPACT_ATOMS: atom_id res chain seq x y z
N SER A 1 2.08 0.31 -4.60
CA SER A 1 0.91 1.19 -4.42
C SER A 1 -0.26 0.62 -5.17
N ILE A 2 -1.41 0.35 -4.52
CA ILE A 2 -2.55 -0.28 -5.22
C ILE A 2 -3.28 0.68 -6.17
N LYS A 3 -3.04 1.99 -6.08
CA LYS A 3 -3.55 2.98 -7.05
C LYS A 3 -3.10 2.68 -8.49
N SER A 4 -1.99 1.95 -8.67
CA SER A 4 -1.57 1.48 -10.00
C SER A 4 -2.60 0.56 -10.67
N MET A 5 -3.45 -0.11 -9.88
CA MET A 5 -4.48 -1.05 -10.35
C MET A 5 -5.89 -0.45 -10.33
N ILE A 6 -6.22 0.30 -9.27
CA ILE A 6 -7.59 0.79 -9.04
C ILE A 6 -7.77 2.29 -9.38
N GLY A 7 -6.69 2.99 -9.74
CA GLY A 7 -6.68 4.44 -9.90
C GLY A 7 -6.81 5.21 -8.59
N HIS A 8 -6.98 6.53 -8.69
CA HIS A 8 -7.18 7.38 -7.52
C HIS A 8 -8.67 7.64 -7.26
N LEU A 9 -9.22 6.95 -6.27
CA LEU A 9 -10.63 7.05 -5.86
C LEU A 9 -10.95 8.29 -5.01
N MET A 10 -10.18 9.37 -5.14
CA MET A 10 -10.32 10.60 -4.35
C MET A 10 -10.41 10.30 -2.84
N ALA A 11 -11.43 10.84 -2.15
CA ALA A 11 -11.65 10.63 -0.72
C ALA A 11 -11.81 9.15 -0.32
N ALA A 12 -12.27 8.28 -1.22
CA ALA A 12 -12.42 6.85 -0.95
C ALA A 12 -11.09 6.07 -1.02
N ALA A 13 -10.04 6.65 -1.63
CA ALA A 13 -8.77 5.95 -1.82
C ALA A 13 -8.17 5.47 -0.50
N GLY A 14 -8.15 6.32 0.53
CA GLY A 14 -7.60 5.97 1.84
C GLY A 14 -8.30 4.77 2.49
N ALA A 15 -9.63 4.67 2.36
CA ALA A 15 -10.40 3.55 2.91
C ALA A 15 -10.11 2.23 2.15
N VAL A 16 -10.04 2.27 0.82
CA VAL A 16 -9.76 1.08 -0.01
C VAL A 16 -8.30 0.61 0.17
N GLU A 17 -7.35 1.55 0.26
CA GLU A 17 -5.94 1.25 0.55
C GLU A 17 -5.77 0.66 1.94
N PHE A 18 -6.49 1.19 2.93
CA PHE A 18 -6.45 0.64 4.28
C PHE A 18 -7.05 -0.76 4.34
N ALA A 19 -8.17 -1.02 3.66
CA ALA A 19 -8.74 -2.35 3.56
C ALA A 19 -7.76 -3.35 2.91
N SER A 20 -7.10 -2.97 1.82
CA SER A 20 -6.04 -3.79 1.21
C SER A 20 -4.87 -4.03 2.17
N THR A 21 -4.46 -3.01 2.93
CA THR A 21 -3.36 -3.12 3.91
C THR A 21 -3.72 -4.10 5.03
N VAL A 22 -4.95 -4.06 5.54
CA VAL A 22 -5.47 -5.03 6.51
C VAL A 22 -5.44 -6.45 5.93
N MET A 23 -5.86 -6.62 4.67
CA MET A 23 -5.80 -7.92 3.99
C MET A 23 -4.36 -8.42 3.85
N SER A 24 -3.40 -7.56 3.49
CA SER A 24 -1.98 -7.94 3.44
C SER A 24 -1.45 -8.38 4.80
N VAL A 25 -1.83 -7.72 5.91
CA VAL A 25 -1.44 -8.15 7.26
C VAL A 25 -2.10 -9.48 7.65
N HIS A 26 -3.34 -9.70 7.21
CA HIS A 26 -4.07 -10.94 7.47
C HIS A 26 -3.45 -12.13 6.72
N THR A 27 -3.27 -12.00 5.40
CA THR A 27 -2.84 -13.08 4.50
C THR A 27 -1.34 -13.21 4.33
N GLY A 28 -0.57 -12.15 4.59
CA GLY A 28 0.86 -12.06 4.29
C GLY A 28 1.15 -11.77 2.81
N ILE A 29 0.13 -11.54 1.97
CA ILE A 29 0.29 -11.28 0.54
C ILE A 29 0.34 -9.76 0.29
N LEU A 30 1.41 -9.31 -0.37
CA LEU A 30 1.60 -7.93 -0.78
C LEU A 30 1.16 -7.75 -2.24
N PRO A 31 0.26 -6.79 -2.54
CA PRO A 31 -0.11 -6.49 -3.92
C PRO A 31 1.04 -5.80 -4.67
N PRO A 32 1.21 -6.07 -5.97
CA PRO A 32 2.24 -5.41 -6.76
C PRO A 32 1.92 -3.95 -7.05
N THR A 33 2.96 -3.19 -7.41
CA THR A 33 2.82 -1.94 -8.15
C THR A 33 2.95 -2.23 -9.64
N ILE A 34 1.83 -2.34 -10.34
CA ILE A 34 1.80 -2.60 -11.79
C ILE A 34 2.19 -1.37 -12.61
N ASN A 35 2.50 -1.56 -13.89
CA ASN A 35 2.90 -0.52 -14.85
C ASN A 35 4.22 0.18 -14.50
N TYR A 36 5.11 -0.49 -13.77
CA TYR A 36 6.47 -0.02 -13.50
C TYR A 36 7.40 -0.47 -14.62
N GLU A 37 7.81 0.44 -15.51
CA GLU A 37 8.62 0.13 -16.70
C GLU A 37 10.06 0.65 -16.58
N GLU A 38 10.23 1.87 -16.08
CA GLU A 38 11.53 2.53 -15.93
C GLU A 38 11.74 2.96 -14.48
N GLN A 39 12.94 2.70 -13.96
CA GLN A 39 13.28 3.07 -12.59
C GLN A 39 13.65 4.55 -12.51
N ASP A 40 13.00 5.26 -11.59
CA ASP A 40 13.36 6.63 -11.25
C ASP A 40 14.46 6.64 -10.17
N PRO A 41 15.63 7.27 -10.41
CA PRO A 41 16.72 7.39 -9.43
C PRO A 41 16.32 8.07 -8.11
N GLU A 42 15.31 8.94 -8.11
CA GLU A 42 14.79 9.61 -6.91
C GLU A 42 13.86 8.70 -6.09
N CYS A 43 13.46 7.56 -6.66
CA CYS A 43 12.63 6.53 -6.05
C CYS A 43 13.46 5.24 -5.86
N PRO A 44 14.37 5.17 -4.87
CA PRO A 44 15.28 4.03 -4.73
C PRO A 44 14.72 2.86 -3.90
N LEU A 45 13.46 2.94 -3.44
CA LEU A 45 12.89 1.94 -2.54
C LEU A 45 12.40 0.70 -3.29
N ASP A 46 12.04 -0.34 -2.53
CA ASP A 46 11.35 -1.50 -3.07
C ASP A 46 9.84 -1.20 -3.21
N TYR A 47 9.34 -1.28 -4.45
CA TYR A 47 7.95 -1.02 -4.80
C TYR A 47 7.17 -2.27 -5.20
N ILE A 48 7.72 -3.48 -5.07
CA ILE A 48 7.02 -4.75 -5.36
C ILE A 48 6.54 -4.78 -6.83
N THR A 49 7.47 -4.80 -7.77
CA THR A 49 7.20 -4.66 -9.22
C THR A 49 7.13 -6.01 -9.96
N ASN A 50 7.69 -7.08 -9.38
CA ASN A 50 7.80 -8.40 -10.01
C ASN A 50 6.55 -9.29 -9.85
N GLY A 51 5.47 -8.75 -9.31
CA GLY A 51 4.24 -9.50 -9.01
C GLY A 51 3.91 -9.50 -7.52
N ALA A 52 2.85 -10.22 -7.14
CA ALA A 52 2.46 -10.33 -5.74
C ALA A 52 3.51 -11.14 -4.95
N GLU A 53 3.85 -10.65 -3.76
CA GLU A 53 4.86 -11.28 -2.89
C GLU A 53 4.22 -11.80 -1.61
N THR A 54 4.77 -12.87 -1.03
CA THR A 54 4.31 -13.41 0.26
C THR A 54 5.40 -13.26 1.30
N ILE A 55 5.10 -12.57 2.40
CA ILE A 55 6.03 -12.35 3.51
C ILE A 55 5.36 -12.59 4.86
N ASN A 56 6.16 -12.79 5.91
CA ASN A 56 5.67 -12.83 7.28
C ASN A 56 5.40 -11.41 7.80
N LEU A 57 4.31 -10.79 7.32
CA LEU A 57 3.91 -9.44 7.69
C LEU A 57 3.18 -9.43 9.04
N ASN A 58 3.68 -8.63 9.98
CA ASN A 58 3.08 -8.47 11.32
C ASN A 58 2.45 -7.09 11.54
N THR A 59 3.02 -6.05 10.93
CA THR A 59 2.57 -4.66 11.09
C THR A 59 2.75 -3.94 9.77
N ALA A 60 1.81 -3.06 9.42
CA ALA A 60 1.87 -2.25 8.21
C ALA A 60 1.33 -0.85 8.46
N ILE A 61 1.71 0.06 7.57
CA ILE A 61 1.29 1.46 7.56
C ILE A 61 0.53 1.73 6.26
N SER A 62 -0.58 2.48 6.35
CA SER A 62 -1.31 3.03 5.22
C SER A 62 -1.25 4.56 5.26
N ASN A 63 -0.64 5.18 4.26
CA ASN A 63 -0.47 6.64 4.16
C ASN A 63 -1.54 7.25 3.25
N SER A 64 -2.03 8.43 3.62
CA SER A 64 -2.95 9.24 2.80
C SER A 64 -2.56 10.71 2.89
N PHE A 65 -2.11 11.27 1.77
CA PHE A 65 -1.68 12.66 1.66
C PHE A 65 -2.56 13.35 0.62
N GLY A 66 -3.43 14.24 1.07
CA GLY A 66 -4.42 14.94 0.26
C GLY A 66 -4.08 16.41 0.04
N PHE A 67 -4.82 17.03 -0.87
CA PHE A 67 -4.71 18.47 -1.13
C PHE A 67 -4.99 19.31 0.12
N GLY A 68 -4.43 20.52 0.16
CA GLY A 68 -4.56 21.43 1.31
C GLY A 68 -3.71 21.05 2.52
N GLY A 69 -2.76 20.12 2.37
CA GLY A 69 -1.87 19.69 3.45
C GLY A 69 -2.50 18.65 4.40
N GLY A 70 -3.60 18.01 4.00
CA GLY A 70 -4.24 16.98 4.79
C GLY A 70 -3.43 15.68 4.78
N ASN A 71 -2.74 15.38 5.87
CA ASN A 71 -1.92 14.17 6.00
C ASN A 71 -2.50 13.26 7.09
N ALA A 72 -2.70 11.99 6.75
CA ALA A 72 -3.15 10.96 7.67
C ALA A 72 -2.36 9.66 7.47
N CYS A 73 -2.11 8.96 8.56
CA CYS A 73 -1.34 7.72 8.59
C CYS A 73 -2.00 6.75 9.57
N LEU A 74 -2.32 5.54 9.11
CA LEU A 74 -2.90 4.49 9.93
C LEU A 74 -1.94 3.33 10.06
N VAL A 75 -1.82 2.79 11.27
CA VAL A 75 -1.02 1.59 11.56
C VAL A 75 -1.96 0.44 11.84
N VAL A 76 -1.75 -0.70 11.19
CA VAL A 76 -2.43 -1.96 11.48
C VAL A 76 -1.42 -3.01 11.89
N LYS A 77 -1.74 -3.74 12.96
CA LYS A 77 -0.95 -4.87 13.46
C LYS A 77 -1.80 -6.13 13.46
N LYS A 78 -1.18 -7.25 13.10
CA LYS A 78 -1.81 -8.58 13.14
C LYS A 78 -2.29 -8.86 14.55
N TYR A 79 -3.58 -9.18 14.68
CA TYR A 79 -4.16 -9.54 15.96
C TYR A 79 -3.51 -10.82 16.49
N LYS A 80 -3.05 -10.78 17.74
CA LYS A 80 -2.54 -11.93 18.49
C LYS A 80 -3.41 -12.04 19.75
N ARG A 81 -4.00 -13.22 19.96
CA ARG A 81 -4.75 -13.54 21.18
C ARG A 81 -3.82 -13.67 22.37
#